data_AF-A0A3N4MMF4-F1
#
_entry.id   AF-A0A3N4MMF4-F1
#
_cell.length_a   1.000
_cell.length_b   1.000
_cell.length_c   1.000
_cell.angle_alpha   90.00
_cell.angle_beta   90.00
_cell.angle_gamma   90.00
#
_symmetry.space_group_name_H-M   'P 1'
#
loop_
_entity.id
_entity.type
_entity.pdbx_description
1 polymer ?
#
loop_
_entity_poly.entity_id
_entity_poly.type
_entity_poly.pdbx_seq_one_letter_code
_entity_poly.pdbx_strand_id
1 'polypeptide(L)'
;MNNSKGLLIRWLIVCLIPLFTMLAFALIPPPDHTQYLINGIILTCEATFLFKFVFFDVIKHHLKGEFELKRKTMLLFIPIVLLIVYLVHYFGGL
;
A
#
# COMPACT_ATOMS: atom_id res chain seq x y z
N MET A 1 -24.30 8.05 -7.44
CA MET A 1 -23.30 7.61 -8.44
C MET A 1 -21.88 8.15 -8.17
N ASN A 2 -21.53 8.55 -6.94
CA ASN A 2 -20.22 9.15 -6.61
C ASN A 2 -19.24 8.21 -5.87
N ASN A 3 -19.71 7.06 -5.34
CA ASN A 3 -18.88 6.16 -4.53
C ASN A 3 -17.85 5.36 -5.36
N SER A 4 -18.17 5.02 -6.62
CA SER A 4 -17.29 4.21 -7.46
C SER A 4 -16.01 4.96 -7.88
N LYS A 5 -16.16 6.24 -8.28
CA LYS A 5 -15.01 7.08 -8.65
C LYS A 5 -14.07 7.32 -7.47
N GLY A 6 -14.61 7.53 -6.27
CA GLY A 6 -13.81 7.68 -5.05
C GLY A 6 -13.04 6.40 -4.68
N LEU A 7 -13.65 5.23 -4.88
CA LEU A 7 -12.98 3.94 -4.67
C LEU A 7 -11.85 3.71 -5.69
N LEU A 8 -12.07 4.05 -6.97
CA LEU A 8 -11.04 3.92 -8.01
C LEU A 8 -9.84 4.82 -7.73
N ILE A 9 -10.06 6.08 -7.34
CA ILE A 9 -8.97 6.99 -6.98
C ILE A 9 -8.19 6.45 -5.77
N ARG A 10 -8.89 5.94 -4.75
CA ARG A 10 -8.24 5.31 -3.59
C ARG A 10 -7.41 4.09 -3.99
N TRP A 11 -7.97 3.24 -4.85
CA TRP A 11 -7.27 2.07 -5.40
C TRP A 11 -6.02 2.51 -6.16
N LEU A 12 -6.13 3.58 -6.95
CA LEU A 12 -5.01 4.17 -7.66
C LEU A 12 -3.91 4.65 -6.71
N ILE A 13 -4.27 5.33 -5.61
CA ILE A 13 -3.32 5.82 -4.59
C ILE A 13 -2.61 4.66 -3.90
N VAL A 14 -3.35 3.63 -3.47
CA VAL A 14 -2.78 2.47 -2.76
C VAL A 14 -1.83 1.69 -3.66
N CYS A 15 -2.08 1.63 -4.97
CA CYS A 15 -1.23 0.94 -5.92
C CYS A 15 -0.06 1.81 -6.42
N LEU A 16 -0.31 3.05 -6.85
CA LEU A 16 0.68 3.87 -7.56
C LEU A 16 1.78 4.44 -6.65
N ILE A 17 1.47 4.83 -5.41
CA ILE A 17 2.48 5.37 -4.48
C ILE A 17 3.63 4.36 -4.31
N PRO A 18 3.38 3.13 -3.84
CA PRO A 18 4.47 2.19 -3.62
C PRO A 18 5.09 1.74 -4.95
N LEU A 19 4.31 1.65 -6.04
CA LEU A 19 4.85 1.30 -7.35
C LEU A 19 5.85 2.35 -7.86
N PHE A 20 5.56 3.63 -7.66
CA PHE A 20 6.45 4.72 -8.06
C PHE A 20 7.74 4.70 -7.23
N THR A 21 7.62 4.51 -5.92
CA THR A 21 8.77 4.41 -5.01
C THR A 21 9.64 3.19 -5.37
N MET A 22 9.03 2.03 -5.62
CA MET A 22 9.73 0.84 -6.10
C MET A 22 10.43 1.08 -7.43
N LEU A 23 9.77 1.71 -8.40
CA LEU A 23 10.36 2.03 -9.70
C LEU A 23 11.56 2.99 -9.55
N ALA A 24 11.44 4.00 -8.70
CA ALA A 24 12.54 4.93 -8.42
C ALA A 24 13.76 4.19 -7.84
N PHE A 25 13.55 3.28 -6.89
CA PHE A 25 14.62 2.49 -6.29
C PHE A 25 15.22 1.43 -7.24
N ALA A 26 14.43 0.93 -8.19
CA ALA A 26 14.93 0.04 -9.24
C ALA A 26 15.79 0.76 -10.28
N LEU A 27 15.44 2.01 -10.62
CA LEU A 27 16.20 2.84 -11.57
C LEU A 27 17.46 3.47 -10.95
N ILE A 28 17.45 3.70 -9.64
CA ILE A 28 18.56 4.29 -8.89
C ILE A 28 18.97 3.29 -7.80
N PRO A 29 19.81 2.30 -8.13
CA PRO A 29 20.21 1.29 -7.17
C PRO A 29 20.98 1.93 -6.01
N PRO A 30 20.80 1.42 -4.78
CA PRO A 30 21.46 1.98 -3.60
C PRO A 30 22.98 1.83 -3.72
N PRO A 31 23.76 2.89 -3.46
CA PRO A 31 25.22 2.86 -3.57
C PRO A 31 25.89 2.04 -2.46
N ASP A 32 25.22 1.85 -1.33
CA ASP A 32 25.73 1.14 -0.16
C ASP A 32 24.61 0.50 0.66
N HIS A 33 25.00 -0.32 1.64
CA HIS A 33 24.07 -1.06 2.50
C HIS A 33 23.17 -0.16 3.35
N THR A 34 23.64 1.04 3.75
CA THR A 34 22.86 2.00 4.53
C THR A 34 21.69 2.51 3.70
N GLN A 35 21.96 2.91 2.45
CA GLN A 35 20.93 3.38 1.53
C GLN A 35 19.94 2.29 1.15
N TYR A 36 20.42 1.04 1.00
CA TYR A 36 19.54 -0.11 0.81
C TYR A 36 18.58 -0.30 2.00
N LEU A 37 19.07 -0.15 3.23
CA LEU A 37 18.24 -0.21 4.44
C LEU A 37 17.23 0.93 4.50
N ILE A 38 17.66 2.16 4.17
CA ILE A 38 16.81 3.35 4.12
C ILE A 38 15.67 3.16 3.12
N ASN A 39 15.96 2.67 1.91
CA ASN A 39 14.96 2.36 0.90
C ASN A 39 13.92 1.35 1.41
N GLY A 40 14.37 0.30 2.10
CA GLY A 40 13.48 -0.69 2.71
C GLY A 40 12.62 -0.11 3.85
N ILE A 41 13.18 0.79 4.67
CA ILE A 41 12.44 1.52 5.71
C ILE A 41 11.37 2.41 5.07
N ILE A 42 11.70 3.15 4.01
CA ILE A 42 10.75 4.00 3.28
C ILE A 42 9.56 3.16 2.79
N LEU A 43 9.83 2.04 2.10
CA LEU A 43 8.79 1.14 1.60
C LEU A 43 7.93 0.54 2.73
N THR A 44 8.55 0.21 3.88
CA THR A 44 7.82 -0.31 5.05
C THR A 44 6.92 0.76 5.68
N CYS A 45 7.40 2.00 5.75
CA CYS A 45 6.62 3.15 6.20
C CYS A 45 5.43 3.41 5.26
N GLU A 46 5.64 3.34 3.94
CA GLU A 46 4.56 3.44 2.95
C GLU A 46 3.52 2.34 3.14
N ALA A 47 3.94 1.09 3.29
CA ALA A 47 3.05 -0.04 3.56
C ALA A 47 2.21 0.19 4.83
N THR A 48 2.84 0.66 5.91
CA THR A 48 2.18 0.96 7.18
C THR A 48 1.18 2.10 7.06
N PHE A 49 1.54 3.17 6.35
CA PHE A 49 0.66 4.31 6.11
C PHE A 49 -0.57 3.91 5.29
N LEU A 50 -0.37 3.16 4.21
CA LEU A 50 -1.45 2.65 3.36
C LEU A 50 -2.36 1.67 4.12
N PHE A 51 -1.78 0.79 4.94
CA PHE A 51 -2.53 -0.10 5.81
C PHE A 51 -3.46 0.67 6.73
N LYS A 52 -2.93 1.67 7.46
CA LYS A 52 -3.71 2.54 8.35
C LYS A 52 -4.82 3.27 7.60
N PHE A 53 -4.53 3.79 6.41
CA PHE A 53 -5.49 4.49 5.56
C PHE A 53 -6.67 3.58 5.18
N VAL A 54 -6.39 2.40 4.62
CA VAL A 54 -7.43 1.43 4.22
C VAL A 54 -8.20 0.93 5.45
N PHE A 55 -7.52 0.65 6.56
CA PHE A 55 -8.15 0.16 7.78
C PHE A 55 -9.17 1.15 8.35
N PHE A 56 -8.85 2.44 8.41
CA PHE A 56 -9.80 3.44 8.87
C PHE A 56 -11.01 3.60 7.95
N ASP A 57 -10.85 3.44 6.65
CA ASP A 57 -12.00 3.42 5.74
C ASP A 57 -12.88 2.19 5.94
N VAL A 58 -12.30 1.02 6.17
CA VAL A 58 -13.06 -0.19 6.49
C VAL A 58 -13.86 -0.01 7.77
N ILE A 59 -13.25 0.55 8.82
CA ILE A 59 -13.95 0.88 10.09
C ILE A 59 -15.07 1.87 9.82
N LYS A 60 -14.81 2.95 9.07
CA LYS A 60 -15.82 3.96 8.74
C LYS A 60 -17.03 3.37 8.03
N HIS A 61 -16.83 2.50 7.04
CA HIS A 61 -17.93 1.82 6.35
C HIS A 61 -18.66 0.84 7.28
N HIS A 62 -17.94 0.16 8.18
CA HIS A 62 -18.54 -0.74 9.15
C HIS A 62 -19.45 0.02 10.14
N LEU A 63 -18.99 1.15 10.69
CA LEU A 63 -19.77 1.98 11.61
C LEU A 63 -21.01 2.61 10.95
N LYS A 64 -20.96 2.84 9.63
CA LYS A 64 -22.11 3.36 8.85
C LYS A 64 -23.08 2.28 8.37
N GLY A 65 -22.81 1.00 8.63
CA GLY A 65 -23.62 -0.11 8.12
C GLY A 65 -23.52 -0.33 6.60
N GLU A 66 -22.50 0.24 5.94
CA GLU A 66 -22.30 0.17 4.49
C GLU A 66 -21.55 -1.13 4.11
N PHE A 67 -22.18 -2.30 4.27
CA PHE A 67 -21.53 -3.61 4.10
C PHE A 67 -20.92 -3.84 2.71
N GLU A 68 -21.60 -3.39 1.64
CA GLU A 68 -21.09 -3.49 0.28
C GLU A 68 -19.82 -2.65 0.05
N LEU A 69 -19.78 -1.43 0.60
CA LEU A 69 -18.58 -0.59 0.53
C LEU A 69 -17.46 -1.14 1.41
N LYS A 70 -17.78 -1.65 2.60
CA LYS A 70 -16.80 -2.32 3.48
C LYS A 70 -16.09 -3.44 2.71
N ARG A 71 -16.84 -4.31 2.02
CA ARG A 71 -16.28 -5.42 1.24
C ARG A 71 -15.36 -4.92 0.13
N LYS A 72 -15.78 -3.90 -0.62
CA LYS A 72 -14.96 -3.30 -1.68
C LYS A 72 -13.68 -2.66 -1.14
N THR A 73 -13.78 -1.96 -0.02
CA THR A 73 -12.63 -1.32 0.63
C THR A 73 -11.66 -2.37 1.21
N MET A 74 -12.14 -3.52 1.71
CA MET A 74 -11.25 -4.61 2.13
C MET A 74 -10.39 -5.18 0.99
N LEU A 75 -10.86 -5.13 -0.26
CA LEU A 75 -10.03 -5.54 -1.41
C LEU A 75 -8.79 -4.66 -1.60
N LEU A 76 -8.78 -3.43 -1.07
CA LEU A 76 -7.61 -2.55 -1.09
C LEU A 76 -6.46 -3.08 -0.22
N PHE A 77 -6.68 -4.07 0.64
CA PHE A 77 -5.59 -4.74 1.35
C PHE A 77 -4.76 -5.64 0.44
N ILE A 78 -5.29 -6.12 -0.69
CA ILE A 78 -4.57 -6.99 -1.63
C ILE A 78 -3.23 -6.36 -2.10
N PRO A 79 -3.21 -5.14 -2.66
CA PRO A 79 -1.95 -4.51 -3.06
C PRO A 79 -0.99 -4.26 -1.89
N ILE A 80 -1.51 -4.02 -0.69
CA ILE A 80 -0.68 -3.84 0.52
C ILE A 80 -0.02 -5.14 0.93
N VAL A 81 -0.75 -6.26 0.90
CA VAL A 81 -0.20 -7.59 1.17
C VAL A 81 0.87 -7.95 0.14
N LEU A 82 0.63 -7.66 -1.15
CA LEU A 82 1.65 -7.85 -2.20
C LEU A 82 2.91 -7.02 -1.93
N LEU A 83 2.76 -5.77 -1.50
CA LEU A 83 3.90 -4.92 -1.11
C LEU A 83 4.66 -5.48 0.10
N ILE A 84 3.97 -6.04 1.07
CA ILE A 84 4.60 -6.69 2.24
C ILE A 84 5.39 -7.94 1.81
N VAL A 85 4.82 -8.76 0.92
CA VAL A 85 5.54 -9.93 0.36
C VAL A 85 6.79 -9.47 -0.40
N TYR A 86 6.67 -8.41 -1.20
CA TYR A 86 7.82 -7.81 -1.87
C TYR A 86 8.86 -7.31 -0.87
N LEU A 87 8.48 -6.66 0.24
CA LEU A 87 9.40 -6.20 1.27
C LEU A 87 10.16 -7.36 1.93
N VAL A 88 9.48 -8.49 2.18
CA VAL A 88 10.13 -9.70 2.71
C VAL A 88 11.19 -10.20 1.73
N HIS A 89 10.84 -10.31 0.44
CA HIS A 89 11.78 -10.67 -0.62
C HIS A 89 12.91 -9.64 -0.79
N TYR A 90 12.59 -8.35 -0.70
CA TYR A 90 13.54 -7.25 -0.82
C TYR A 90 14.67 -7.44 0.18
N PHE A 91 14.37 -7.71 1.45
CA PHE A 91 15.34 -7.97 2.53
C PHE A 91 15.99 -9.36 2.50
N GLY A 92 15.73 -10.18 1.48
CA GLY A 92 16.30 -11.53 1.34
C GLY A 92 15.60 -12.60 2.17
N GLY A 93 14.40 -12.33 2.68
CA GLY A 93 13.51 -13.37 3.20
C GLY A 93 12.71 -13.98 2.04
N LEU A 94 12.72 -15.31 1.92
CA LEU A 94 12.22 -16.11 0.78
C LEU A 94 13.12 -16.13 -0.47
#